data_AF-A0A926HDF4-F1
#
_entry.id   AF-A0A926HDF4-F1
#
_cell.length_a   1.000
_cell.length_b   1.000
_cell.length_c   1.000
_cell.angle_alpha   90.00
_cell.angle_beta   90.00
_cell.angle_gamma   90.00
#
_symmetry.space_group_name_H-M   'P 1'
#
loop_
_entity.id
_entity.type
_entity.pdbx_description
1 polymer ?
#
loop_
_entity_poly.entity_id
_entity_poly.type
_entity_poly.pdbx_seq_one_letter_code
_entity_poly.pdbx_strand_id
1 'polypeptide(L)'
;MLCSTHLAGYTLTDAASVAVPGTVVLVSKPLPKKRQTLRNFQFKLRPGYKSIPEALPFAYNIRKNMANFVLNGKNVSNGQRISSPVQQMMIMGLWGPLNTFVSPSQELTLEASPSDAAKIKRSILPIQGNVRKWEITGVKPIEVTINAKAGSSTWATFVLDVKPSGWKFLSPEKQKFIEDLAKMGKPIASQFGYPLSAMLACGCSESLHGTSKIYLRTKNPFNLQKPAHWEYPKCETESLDTINKVGDKEAKAASFCIAKDLGDAARQWCEWIKYYPRETARDQLTKFTGTPKTFAEKLFLVGFADNKEEKTKEFGIVWQQFELGRFD
;
A
#
# COMPACT_ATOMS: atom_id res chain seq x y z
N MET A 1 9.18 11.21 -7.42
CA MET A 1 8.69 10.17 -8.36
C MET A 1 8.09 9.08 -7.42
N LEU A 2 6.86 8.58 -7.59
CA LEU A 2 6.09 7.84 -6.55
C LEU A 2 5.45 6.58 -7.15
N CYS A 3 5.56 5.40 -6.51
CA CYS A 3 4.86 4.18 -6.89
C CYS A 3 4.51 3.40 -5.61
N SER A 4 3.27 2.95 -5.55
CA SER A 4 2.71 1.97 -4.62
C SER A 4 1.78 1.13 -5.49
N THR A 5 2.00 -0.18 -5.52
CA THR A 5 1.24 -1.13 -6.35
C THR A 5 -0.17 -1.33 -5.79
N HIS A 6 -1.21 -1.13 -6.60
CA HIS A 6 -2.57 -1.63 -6.35
C HIS A 6 -3.07 -2.40 -7.57
N LEU A 7 -3.52 -3.63 -7.32
CA LEU A 7 -4.23 -4.51 -8.25
C LEU A 7 -5.65 -3.98 -8.46
N ALA A 8 -6.01 -3.64 -9.71
CA ALA A 8 -7.39 -3.42 -10.13
C ALA A 8 -7.88 -4.63 -10.94
N GLY A 9 -9.04 -5.13 -10.55
CA GLY A 9 -9.73 -6.26 -11.16
C GLY A 9 -10.56 -5.89 -12.39
N TYR A 10 -10.99 -6.93 -13.09
CA TYR A 10 -11.82 -6.93 -14.28
C TYR A 10 -13.29 -6.59 -13.98
N THR A 11 -13.96 -5.95 -14.95
CA THR A 11 -15.42 -5.76 -15.05
C THR A 11 -15.92 -6.33 -16.38
N LEU A 12 -17.04 -7.07 -16.35
CA LEU A 12 -17.98 -7.36 -17.44
C LEU A 12 -19.36 -7.57 -16.77
N THR A 13 -20.32 -6.64 -16.86
CA THR A 13 -21.38 -6.38 -17.88
C THR A 13 -22.71 -7.11 -17.62
N ASP A 14 -23.76 -6.27 -17.58
CA ASP A 14 -25.17 -6.41 -17.96
C ASP A 14 -26.05 -7.52 -17.36
N ALA A 15 -27.08 -7.08 -16.63
CA ALA A 15 -28.35 -7.79 -16.50
C ALA A 15 -29.53 -6.81 -16.52
N ALA A 16 -30.46 -7.09 -17.43
CA ALA A 16 -31.65 -6.33 -17.75
C ALA A 16 -32.66 -6.26 -16.59
N SER A 17 -33.40 -5.15 -16.54
CA SER A 17 -34.50 -4.88 -15.61
C SER A 17 -35.74 -5.72 -15.92
N VAL A 18 -36.30 -6.38 -14.91
CA VAL A 18 -37.68 -6.88 -14.90
C VAL A 18 -38.42 -6.17 -13.76
N ALA A 19 -39.53 -5.52 -14.10
CA ALA A 19 -40.37 -4.75 -13.19
C ALA A 19 -41.27 -5.65 -12.33
N VAL A 20 -41.42 -5.31 -11.05
CA VAL A 20 -42.42 -5.88 -10.13
C VAL A 20 -43.33 -4.73 -9.63
N PRO A 21 -44.67 -4.89 -9.55
CA PRO A 21 -45.58 -3.81 -9.20
C PRO A 21 -45.55 -3.52 -7.69
N GLY A 22 -45.53 -2.25 -7.29
CA GLY A 22 -45.69 -1.83 -5.88
C GLY A 22 -44.80 -0.71 -5.36
N THR A 23 -44.05 0.01 -6.22
CA THR A 23 -43.13 1.06 -5.77
C THR A 23 -43.70 2.47 -5.99
N VAL A 24 -43.73 3.28 -4.92
CA VAL A 24 -43.99 4.71 -4.95
C VAL A 24 -42.91 5.41 -5.78
N VAL A 25 -43.30 6.01 -6.91
CA VAL A 25 -42.38 6.76 -7.78
C VAL A 25 -42.24 8.18 -7.23
N LEU A 26 -41.08 8.52 -6.66
CA LEU A 26 -40.68 9.90 -6.41
C LEU A 26 -40.15 10.50 -7.72
N VAL A 27 -40.98 11.29 -8.39
CA VAL A 27 -40.56 12.05 -9.58
C VAL A 27 -39.84 13.33 -9.12
N SER A 28 -38.50 13.33 -9.15
CA SER A 28 -37.74 14.58 -9.07
C SER A 28 -37.53 15.14 -10.49
N LYS A 29 -38.19 16.26 -10.82
CA LYS A 29 -37.82 17.03 -12.02
C LYS A 29 -36.52 17.81 -11.71
N PRO A 30 -35.52 17.83 -12.62
CA PRO A 30 -34.33 18.65 -12.43
C PRO A 30 -34.69 20.12 -12.63
N LEU A 31 -34.42 20.96 -11.64
CA LEU A 31 -34.49 22.42 -11.78
C LEU A 31 -33.14 22.97 -12.30
N PRO A 32 -33.14 24.07 -13.08
CA PRO A 32 -31.93 24.62 -13.67
C PRO A 32 -31.01 25.24 -12.61
N LYS A 33 -29.70 25.13 -12.86
CA LYS A 33 -28.63 25.71 -12.04
C LYS A 33 -28.78 27.24 -11.91
N LYS A 34 -29.15 27.73 -10.72
CA LYS A 34 -28.71 29.01 -10.16
C LYS A 34 -29.01 29.06 -8.65
N ARG A 35 -27.96 29.34 -7.86
CA ARG A 35 -27.90 29.64 -6.41
C ARG A 35 -29.20 29.48 -5.60
N GLN A 36 -29.25 28.49 -4.71
CA GLN A 36 -30.14 28.55 -3.55
C GLN A 36 -29.43 28.05 -2.28
N THR A 37 -29.26 29.00 -1.37
CA THR A 37 -29.06 28.85 0.07
C THR A 37 -30.13 27.94 0.68
N LEU A 38 -29.69 27.03 1.57
CA LEU A 38 -30.55 26.23 2.44
C LEU A 38 -31.42 27.14 3.32
N ARG A 39 -32.72 27.26 3.00
CA ARG A 39 -33.75 27.67 3.96
C ARG A 39 -35.02 26.85 3.73
N ASN A 40 -35.49 26.26 4.83
CA ASN A 40 -36.86 25.86 5.15
C ASN A 40 -37.61 24.98 4.14
N PHE A 41 -37.51 23.66 4.32
CA PHE A 41 -38.57 22.75 3.89
C PHE A 41 -39.80 22.97 4.80
N GLN A 42 -40.81 23.69 4.30
CA GLN A 42 -42.15 23.66 4.86
C GLN A 42 -42.91 22.47 4.27
N PHE A 43 -43.26 21.50 5.12
CA PHE A 43 -44.17 20.42 4.75
C PHE A 43 -45.61 20.97 4.75
N LYS A 44 -46.26 21.01 3.58
CA LYS A 44 -47.72 21.19 3.50
C LYS A 44 -48.38 19.81 3.60
N LEU A 45 -49.15 19.60 4.68
CA LEU A 45 -50.05 18.47 4.80
C LEU A 45 -51.21 18.62 3.81
N ARG A 46 -51.69 17.50 3.24
CA ARG A 46 -52.90 17.50 2.40
C ARG A 46 -54.13 17.82 3.27
N PRO A 47 -55.17 18.47 2.71
CA PRO A 47 -56.43 18.69 3.42
C PRO A 47 -57.02 17.35 3.86
N GLY A 48 -57.22 17.15 5.17
CA GLY A 48 -57.80 15.93 5.75
C GLY A 48 -57.02 15.27 6.90
N TYR A 49 -55.77 15.67 7.15
CA TYR A 49 -54.99 15.16 8.30
C TYR A 49 -55.01 16.17 9.47
N LYS A 50 -55.60 15.77 10.61
CA LYS A 50 -55.86 16.67 11.76
C LYS A 50 -54.73 16.77 12.80
N SER A 51 -53.68 15.96 12.73
CA SER A 51 -52.48 16.11 13.55
C SER A 51 -51.37 15.19 13.02
N ILE A 52 -50.12 15.61 13.22
CA ILE A 52 -48.97 14.71 13.14
C ILE A 52 -49.03 13.88 14.43
N PRO A 53 -49.10 12.54 14.39
CA PRO A 53 -48.93 11.73 15.59
C PRO A 53 -47.61 12.09 16.23
N GLU A 54 -47.61 12.31 17.55
CA GLU A 54 -46.41 12.53 18.36
C GLU A 54 -45.26 11.68 17.86
N ALA A 55 -44.10 12.34 17.67
CA ALA A 55 -42.90 11.79 17.11
C ALA A 55 -42.66 10.33 17.51
N LEU A 56 -42.99 9.41 16.59
CA LEU A 56 -42.45 8.05 16.63
C LEU A 56 -40.93 8.19 16.76
N PRO A 57 -40.26 7.40 17.64
CA PRO A 57 -38.84 7.53 17.90
C PRO A 57 -38.03 7.00 16.70
N PHE A 58 -37.99 7.79 15.62
CA PHE A 58 -37.10 7.62 14.48
C PHE A 58 -35.61 7.83 14.87
N ALA A 59 -35.35 8.17 16.13
CA ALA A 59 -34.02 8.37 16.68
C ALA A 59 -33.31 7.09 17.15
N TYR A 60 -33.96 5.92 17.16
CA TYR A 60 -33.34 4.72 17.76
C TYR A 60 -32.61 3.77 16.79
N ASN A 61 -32.71 3.96 15.47
CA ASN A 61 -32.07 3.07 14.47
C ASN A 61 -30.94 3.69 13.63
N ILE A 62 -30.49 4.92 13.93
CA ILE A 62 -29.30 5.54 13.30
C ILE A 62 -27.99 5.20 14.06
N ARG A 63 -28.05 4.37 15.11
CA ARG A 63 -26.88 4.03 15.94
C ARG A 63 -26.29 2.64 15.66
N LYS A 64 -25.86 2.35 14.43
CA LYS A 64 -25.07 1.12 14.24
C LYS A 64 -23.84 1.12 13.35
N ASN A 65 -23.54 2.16 12.57
CA ASN A 65 -22.25 2.22 11.86
C ASN A 65 -21.88 3.69 11.55
N MET A 66 -21.31 4.41 12.52
CA MET A 66 -20.84 5.78 12.28
C MET A 66 -19.39 5.86 11.82
N ALA A 67 -18.60 4.80 12.05
CA ALA A 67 -17.26 4.67 11.51
C ALA A 67 -17.15 3.37 10.71
N ASN A 68 -16.32 3.37 9.67
CA ASN A 68 -16.06 2.17 8.88
C ASN A 68 -14.61 2.12 8.43
N PHE A 69 -14.01 0.94 8.51
CA PHE A 69 -12.66 0.71 8.00
C PHE A 69 -12.70 0.53 6.48
N VAL A 70 -11.64 0.96 5.80
CA VAL A 70 -11.51 0.88 4.34
C VAL A 70 -10.11 0.38 3.99
N LEU A 71 -10.02 -0.75 3.30
CA LEU A 71 -8.77 -1.31 2.80
C LEU A 71 -8.81 -1.35 1.28
N ASN A 72 -7.82 -0.73 0.63
CA ASN A 72 -7.70 -0.68 -0.84
C ASN A 72 -8.99 -0.21 -1.54
N GLY A 73 -9.67 0.79 -0.96
CA GLY A 73 -10.92 1.33 -1.48
C GLY A 73 -12.17 0.50 -1.20
N LYS A 74 -12.07 -0.63 -0.49
CA LYS A 74 -13.20 -1.48 -0.11
C LYS A 74 -13.49 -1.37 1.38
N ASN A 75 -14.77 -1.32 1.74
CA ASN A 75 -15.21 -1.34 3.13
C ASN A 75 -14.80 -2.65 3.81
N VAL A 76 -14.38 -2.54 5.06
CA VAL A 76 -14.05 -3.67 5.93
C VAL A 76 -15.17 -3.78 6.96
N SER A 77 -15.93 -4.87 6.90
CA SER A 77 -17.06 -5.08 7.81
C SER A 77 -16.62 -5.16 9.27
N ASN A 78 -17.52 -4.81 10.19
CA ASN A 78 -17.24 -4.90 11.62
C ASN A 78 -16.93 -6.35 12.02
N GLY A 79 -15.78 -6.56 12.68
CA GLY A 79 -15.28 -7.89 13.05
C GLY A 79 -14.67 -8.68 11.89
N GLN A 80 -14.57 -8.11 10.69
CA GLN A 80 -13.96 -8.80 9.55
C GLN A 80 -12.50 -9.16 9.87
N ARG A 81 -12.11 -10.36 9.46
CA ARG A 81 -10.74 -10.84 9.56
C ARG A 81 -9.93 -10.43 8.34
N ILE A 82 -8.76 -9.85 8.57
CA ILE A 82 -7.78 -9.50 7.54
C ILE A 82 -6.47 -10.16 7.92
N SER A 83 -5.85 -10.89 6.99
CA SER A 83 -4.54 -11.47 7.21
C SER A 83 -3.42 -10.53 6.77
N SER A 84 -2.36 -10.45 7.59
CA SER A 84 -1.12 -9.74 7.25
C SER A 84 0.09 -10.49 7.79
N PRO A 85 1.17 -10.65 7.03
CA PRO A 85 2.45 -11.12 7.55
C PRO A 85 2.97 -10.24 8.70
N VAL A 86 3.73 -10.85 9.62
CA VAL A 86 4.51 -10.14 10.65
C VAL A 86 5.45 -9.13 9.98
N GLN A 87 5.55 -7.93 10.57
CA GLN A 87 6.27 -6.74 10.09
C GLN A 87 5.77 -6.12 8.78
N GLN A 88 4.72 -6.67 8.15
CA GLN A 88 4.12 -6.02 7.00
C GLN A 88 3.23 -4.85 7.44
N MET A 89 3.53 -3.66 6.91
CA MET A 89 2.73 -2.47 7.12
C MET A 89 1.53 -2.46 6.16
N MET A 90 0.36 -2.18 6.70
CA MET A 90 -0.86 -1.96 5.94
C MET A 90 -1.39 -0.54 6.16
N ILE A 91 -1.92 0.07 5.10
CA ILE A 91 -2.58 1.37 5.18
C ILE A 91 -4.09 1.13 5.26
N MET A 92 -4.66 1.45 6.41
CA MET A 92 -6.08 1.34 6.68
C MET A 92 -6.74 2.72 6.67
N GLY A 93 -7.75 2.91 5.84
CA GLY A 93 -8.65 4.05 5.91
C GLY A 93 -9.66 3.89 7.04
N LEU A 94 -9.99 4.98 7.73
CA LEU A 94 -11.09 5.08 8.68
C LEU A 94 -12.01 6.22 8.26
N TRP A 95 -13.22 5.87 7.87
CA TRP A 95 -14.30 6.80 7.58
C TRP A 95 -15.05 7.17 8.87
N GLY A 96 -15.59 8.40 8.93
CA GLY A 96 -16.28 8.95 10.11
C GLY A 96 -15.37 9.45 11.22
N PRO A 97 -14.27 10.18 10.92
CA PRO A 97 -13.15 10.34 11.84
C PRO A 97 -13.40 11.31 12.99
N LEU A 98 -14.49 12.08 12.98
CA LEU A 98 -14.83 13.03 14.03
C LEU A 98 -16.01 12.51 14.85
N ASN A 99 -15.78 12.31 16.15
CA ASN A 99 -16.84 12.24 17.12
C ASN A 99 -17.45 13.64 17.28
N THR A 100 -18.56 13.88 16.60
CA THR A 100 -19.30 15.16 16.66
C THR A 100 -20.29 15.23 17.84
N PHE A 101 -20.37 14.18 18.67
CA PHE A 101 -21.23 14.16 19.87
C PHE A 101 -20.55 14.78 21.10
N VAL A 102 -19.31 15.24 20.96
CA VAL A 102 -18.54 15.94 21.99
C VAL A 102 -18.12 17.31 21.46
N SER A 103 -17.98 18.30 22.35
CA SER A 103 -17.52 19.65 22.00
C SER A 103 -16.24 19.97 22.78
N PRO A 104 -15.12 20.31 22.09
CA PRO A 104 -14.96 20.30 20.63
C PRO A 104 -15.00 18.87 20.07
N SER A 105 -15.37 18.72 18.78
CA SER A 105 -15.34 17.43 18.10
C SER A 105 -13.95 16.79 18.21
N GLN A 106 -13.91 15.50 18.49
CA GLN A 106 -12.65 14.76 18.71
C GLN A 106 -12.39 13.77 17.59
N GLU A 107 -11.13 13.58 17.21
CA GLU A 107 -10.79 12.52 16.26
C GLU A 107 -10.83 11.13 16.90
N LEU A 108 -11.29 10.13 16.15
CA LEU A 108 -11.22 8.74 16.58
C LEU A 108 -9.77 8.28 16.69
N THR A 109 -9.45 7.55 17.75
CA THR A 109 -8.16 6.89 17.94
C THR A 109 -8.25 5.42 17.56
N LEU A 110 -7.11 4.80 17.26
CA LEU A 110 -7.02 3.36 17.05
C LEU A 110 -6.25 2.70 18.19
N GLU A 111 -6.78 1.57 18.66
CA GLU A 111 -6.17 0.76 19.70
C GLU A 111 -6.08 -0.70 19.24
N ALA A 112 -4.96 -1.35 19.57
CA ALA A 112 -4.75 -2.79 19.37
C ALA A 112 -4.99 -3.55 20.67
N SER A 113 -5.57 -4.75 20.55
CA SER A 113 -5.66 -5.72 21.63
C SER A 113 -5.23 -7.11 21.14
N PRO A 114 -4.13 -7.69 21.66
CA PRO A 114 -3.21 -7.10 22.65
C PRO A 114 -2.39 -5.93 22.07
N SER A 115 -2.06 -4.94 22.90
CA SER A 115 -1.48 -3.66 22.45
C SER A 115 -0.04 -3.78 21.95
N ASP A 116 0.73 -4.74 22.45
CA ASP A 116 2.11 -5.01 22.06
C ASP A 116 2.22 -5.82 20.75
N ALA A 117 1.10 -6.35 20.25
CA ALA A 117 1.08 -7.17 19.03
C ALA A 117 0.90 -6.37 17.74
N ALA A 118 0.56 -5.08 17.81
CA ALA A 118 0.53 -4.21 16.64
C ALA A 118 1.05 -2.79 16.94
N LYS A 119 1.82 -2.25 16.00
CA LYS A 119 2.16 -0.81 15.98
C LYS A 119 1.14 -0.09 15.13
N ILE A 120 0.53 0.96 15.68
CA ILE A 120 -0.42 1.80 14.97
C ILE A 120 0.06 3.24 15.01
N LYS A 121 0.11 3.90 13.86
CA LYS A 121 0.40 5.33 13.77
C LYS A 121 -0.50 6.00 12.74
N ARG A 122 -0.80 7.27 12.95
CA ARG A 122 -1.49 8.09 11.95
C ARG A 122 -0.60 8.22 10.72
N SER A 123 -1.16 8.00 9.53
CA SER A 123 -0.42 8.18 8.29
C SER A 123 -0.21 9.65 7.99
N ILE A 124 0.92 9.97 7.35
CA ILE A 124 1.22 11.31 6.83
C ILE A 124 0.48 11.62 5.53
N LEU A 125 -0.20 10.63 4.92
CA LEU A 125 -0.94 10.83 3.69
C LEU A 125 -2.08 11.83 3.88
N PRO A 126 -2.35 12.69 2.87
CA PRO A 126 -3.39 13.69 2.96
C PRO A 126 -4.76 13.02 3.15
N ILE A 127 -5.61 13.72 3.88
CA ILE A 127 -6.99 13.36 4.09
C ILE A 127 -7.71 13.32 2.74
N GLN A 128 -8.39 12.21 2.45
CA GLN A 128 -9.18 12.05 1.23
C GLN A 128 -10.67 12.09 1.62
N GLY A 129 -11.30 13.26 1.45
CA GLY A 129 -12.67 13.50 1.91
C GLY A 129 -12.80 13.30 3.42
N ASN A 130 -13.65 12.35 3.84
CA ASN A 130 -13.87 12.00 5.25
C ASN A 130 -13.04 10.78 5.70
N VAL A 131 -12.00 10.39 4.98
CA VAL A 131 -11.18 9.22 5.34
C VAL A 131 -9.84 9.67 5.89
N ARG A 132 -9.54 9.22 7.12
CA ARG A 132 -8.19 9.32 7.72
C ARG A 132 -7.45 8.01 7.49
N LYS A 133 -6.16 8.07 7.17
CA LYS A 133 -5.33 6.87 6.95
C LYS A 133 -4.47 6.57 8.18
N TRP A 134 -4.37 5.30 8.51
CA TRP A 134 -3.56 4.76 9.60
C TRP A 134 -2.61 3.71 9.04
N GLU A 135 -1.39 3.71 9.53
CA GLU A 135 -0.38 2.70 9.23
C GLU A 135 -0.39 1.71 10.39
N ILE A 136 -0.75 0.46 10.09
CA ILE A 136 -0.88 -0.64 11.06
C ILE A 136 0.16 -1.69 10.70
N THR A 137 0.90 -2.20 11.68
CA THR A 137 1.93 -3.23 11.46
C THR A 137 1.83 -4.29 12.55
N GLY A 138 1.57 -5.53 12.16
CA GLY A 138 1.59 -6.67 13.09
C GLY A 138 3.02 -6.98 13.53
N VAL A 139 3.24 -7.14 14.84
CA VAL A 139 4.58 -7.31 15.44
C VAL A 139 4.88 -8.77 15.76
N LYS A 140 3.85 -9.57 16.07
CA LYS A 140 3.96 -10.98 16.48
C LYS A 140 2.89 -11.82 15.77
N PRO A 141 3.12 -13.12 15.50
CA PRO A 141 2.18 -13.96 14.78
C PRO A 141 1.00 -14.39 15.69
N ILE A 142 0.02 -13.51 15.81
CA ILE A 142 -1.17 -13.67 16.65
C ILE A 142 -2.35 -12.91 16.02
N GLU A 143 -3.57 -13.25 16.44
CA GLU A 143 -4.73 -12.41 16.17
C GLU A 143 -4.70 -11.15 17.02
N VAL A 144 -4.91 -10.00 16.39
CA VAL A 144 -4.97 -8.68 17.04
C VAL A 144 -6.29 -8.03 16.67
N THR A 145 -7.08 -7.65 17.67
CA THR A 145 -8.29 -6.85 17.44
C THR A 145 -7.90 -5.38 17.34
N ILE A 146 -8.29 -4.74 16.25
CA ILE A 146 -8.09 -3.29 16.04
C ILE A 146 -9.41 -2.58 16.24
N ASN A 147 -9.45 -1.65 17.19
CA ASN A 147 -10.65 -0.90 17.57
C ASN A 147 -10.51 0.57 17.21
N ALA A 148 -11.52 1.13 16.53
CA ALA A 148 -11.70 2.58 16.43
C ALA A 148 -12.47 3.07 17.66
N LYS A 149 -11.86 3.98 18.41
CA LYS A 149 -12.33 4.45 19.71
C LYS A 149 -12.73 5.93 19.66
N ALA A 150 -13.82 6.25 20.37
CA ALA A 150 -14.19 7.62 20.75
C ALA A 150 -14.27 7.67 22.28
N GLY A 151 -13.19 8.10 22.93
CA GLY A 151 -13.02 7.87 24.37
C GLY A 151 -13.06 6.37 24.68
N SER A 152 -13.93 5.93 25.59
CA SER A 152 -14.06 4.51 25.95
C SER A 152 -14.87 3.66 24.95
N SER A 153 -15.67 4.29 24.08
CA SER A 153 -16.60 3.59 23.19
C SER A 153 -15.90 3.05 21.94
N THR A 154 -16.14 1.78 21.60
CA THR A 154 -15.71 1.20 20.31
C THR A 154 -16.77 1.47 19.25
N TRP A 155 -16.36 2.09 18.14
CA TRP A 155 -17.25 2.47 17.04
C TRP A 155 -17.14 1.54 15.83
N ALA A 156 -15.96 0.99 15.58
CA ALA A 156 -15.72 -0.01 14.55
C ALA A 156 -14.58 -0.93 15.01
N THR A 157 -14.60 -2.18 14.57
CA THR A 157 -13.54 -3.15 14.86
C THR A 157 -13.25 -4.04 13.66
N PHE A 158 -12.03 -4.55 13.57
CA PHE A 158 -11.66 -5.65 12.69
C PHE A 158 -10.58 -6.51 13.36
N VAL A 159 -10.42 -7.75 12.89
CA VAL A 159 -9.41 -8.67 13.39
C VAL A 159 -8.25 -8.72 12.40
N LEU A 160 -7.07 -8.33 12.83
CA LEU A 160 -5.82 -8.53 12.11
C LEU A 160 -5.23 -9.89 12.50
N ASP A 161 -5.33 -10.88 11.61
CA ASP A 161 -4.72 -12.18 11.75
C ASP A 161 -3.27 -12.10 11.27
N VAL A 162 -2.35 -11.86 12.22
CA VAL A 162 -0.93 -11.69 11.90
C VAL A 162 -0.30 -13.05 11.63
N LYS A 163 0.01 -13.33 10.37
CA LYS A 163 0.60 -14.59 9.95
C LYS A 163 2.12 -14.55 10.16
N PRO A 164 2.73 -15.69 10.54
CA PRO A 164 4.17 -15.74 10.62
C PRO A 164 4.77 -15.43 9.23
N SER A 165 5.86 -14.69 9.24
CA SER A 165 6.68 -14.40 8.07
C SER A 165 8.09 -14.94 8.32
N GLY A 166 8.87 -15.09 7.27
CA GLY A 166 10.20 -15.68 7.34
C GLY A 166 10.51 -16.48 6.10
N TRP A 167 11.80 -16.77 5.91
CA TRP A 167 12.31 -17.60 4.82
C TRP A 167 11.49 -18.88 4.65
N LYS A 168 11.27 -19.60 5.77
CA LYS A 168 10.59 -20.91 5.80
C LYS A 168 9.12 -20.90 5.38
N PHE A 169 8.50 -19.71 5.31
CA PHE A 169 7.09 -19.55 4.94
C PHE A 169 6.90 -19.05 3.50
N LEU A 170 7.99 -18.79 2.78
CA LEU A 170 7.95 -18.55 1.34
C LEU A 170 7.59 -19.84 0.61
N SER A 171 6.90 -19.72 -0.54
CA SER A 171 6.69 -20.87 -1.41
C SER A 171 8.02 -21.37 -1.98
N PRO A 172 8.12 -22.65 -2.38
CA PRO A 172 9.35 -23.20 -2.95
C PRO A 172 9.89 -22.40 -4.14
N GLU A 173 9.01 -21.85 -4.98
CA GLU A 173 9.40 -21.05 -6.15
C GLU A 173 10.05 -19.72 -5.74
N LYS A 174 9.52 -19.07 -4.69
CA LYS A 174 10.09 -17.83 -4.15
C LYS A 174 11.42 -18.08 -3.46
N GLN A 175 11.54 -19.17 -2.71
CA GLN A 175 12.81 -19.59 -2.12
C GLN A 175 13.84 -19.85 -3.21
N LYS A 176 13.47 -20.62 -4.24
CA LYS A 176 14.34 -20.90 -5.38
C LYS A 176 14.81 -19.64 -6.09
N PHE A 177 13.93 -18.67 -6.33
CA PHE A 177 14.31 -17.39 -6.92
C PHE A 177 15.40 -16.68 -6.09
N ILE A 178 15.24 -16.63 -4.76
CA ILE A 178 16.22 -15.99 -3.87
C ILE A 178 17.53 -16.78 -3.85
N GLU A 179 17.48 -18.11 -3.77
CA GLU A 179 18.66 -18.98 -3.79
C GLU A 179 19.44 -18.85 -5.10
N ASP A 180 18.76 -18.84 -6.24
CA ASP A 180 19.40 -18.68 -7.55
C ASP A 180 20.04 -17.30 -7.69
N LEU A 181 19.34 -16.23 -7.26
CA LEU A 181 19.90 -14.88 -7.26
C LEU A 181 21.08 -14.76 -6.28
N ALA A 182 21.00 -15.39 -5.09
CA ALA A 182 22.10 -15.42 -4.14
C ALA A 182 23.32 -16.14 -4.71
N LYS A 183 23.10 -17.31 -5.31
CA LYS A 183 24.15 -18.13 -5.92
C LYS A 183 24.87 -17.39 -7.05
N MET A 184 24.13 -16.77 -7.95
CA MET A 184 24.72 -16.05 -9.11
C MET A 184 25.24 -14.67 -8.73
N GLY A 185 24.59 -13.99 -7.79
CA GLY A 185 24.92 -12.64 -7.35
C GLY A 185 26.09 -12.57 -6.38
N LYS A 186 26.33 -13.60 -5.55
CA LYS A 186 27.40 -13.63 -4.54
C LYS A 186 28.79 -13.26 -5.07
N PRO A 187 29.33 -13.89 -6.13
CA PRO A 187 30.66 -13.54 -6.63
C PRO A 187 30.74 -12.09 -7.11
N ILE A 188 29.65 -11.57 -7.67
CA ILE A 188 29.59 -10.21 -8.23
C ILE A 188 29.47 -9.17 -7.12
N ALA A 189 28.55 -9.37 -6.16
CA ALA A 189 28.41 -8.51 -5.00
C ALA A 189 29.73 -8.41 -4.23
N SER A 190 30.43 -9.54 -4.07
CA SER A 190 31.76 -9.60 -3.44
C SER A 190 32.81 -8.80 -4.22
N GLN A 191 32.84 -8.92 -5.55
CA GLN A 191 33.77 -8.16 -6.41
C GLN A 191 33.61 -6.63 -6.25
N PHE A 192 32.37 -6.17 -6.06
CA PHE A 192 32.07 -4.74 -5.89
C PHE A 192 32.09 -4.28 -4.42
N GLY A 193 32.25 -5.18 -3.46
CA GLY A 193 32.22 -4.87 -2.03
C GLY A 193 30.84 -4.46 -1.51
N TYR A 194 29.77 -4.97 -2.12
CA TYR A 194 28.38 -4.68 -1.73
C TYR A 194 27.73 -5.87 -1.01
N PRO A 195 26.84 -5.62 -0.04
CA PRO A 195 26.21 -6.70 0.72
C PRO A 195 25.21 -7.51 -0.12
N LEU A 196 25.36 -8.83 -0.15
CA LEU A 196 24.53 -9.73 -0.94
C LEU A 196 23.08 -9.68 -0.48
N SER A 197 22.83 -9.74 0.82
CA SER A 197 21.47 -9.74 1.35
C SER A 197 20.70 -8.45 1.03
N ALA A 198 21.38 -7.31 0.86
CA ALA A 198 20.76 -6.07 0.42
C ALA A 198 20.34 -6.12 -1.05
N MET A 199 21.17 -6.73 -1.92
CA MET A 199 20.81 -7.02 -3.30
C MET A 199 19.57 -7.93 -3.34
N LEU A 200 19.56 -9.01 -2.55
CA LEU A 200 18.41 -9.91 -2.46
C LEU A 200 17.14 -9.18 -2.03
N ALA A 201 17.24 -8.31 -1.01
CA ALA A 201 16.09 -7.52 -0.54
C ALA A 201 15.51 -6.62 -1.63
N CYS A 202 16.37 -5.89 -2.35
CA CYS A 202 15.96 -5.05 -3.48
C CYS A 202 15.31 -5.90 -4.58
N GLY A 203 15.96 -7.00 -5.00
CA GLY A 203 15.45 -7.89 -6.04
C GLY A 203 14.11 -8.52 -5.66
N CYS A 204 13.92 -8.96 -4.42
CA CYS A 204 12.66 -9.53 -3.94
C CYS A 204 11.53 -8.49 -3.96
N SER A 205 11.80 -7.28 -3.49
CA SER A 205 10.81 -6.21 -3.42
C SER A 205 10.38 -5.76 -4.82
N GLU A 206 11.33 -5.50 -5.71
CA GLU A 206 11.08 -4.96 -7.05
C GLU A 206 10.44 -5.99 -8.00
N SER A 207 10.85 -7.25 -7.90
CA SER A 207 10.34 -8.32 -8.77
C SER A 207 9.17 -9.10 -8.19
N LEU A 208 8.70 -8.76 -6.98
CA LEU A 208 7.75 -9.59 -6.22
C LEU A 208 8.24 -11.04 -6.08
N HIS A 209 9.52 -11.24 -5.79
CA HIS A 209 10.17 -12.55 -5.72
C HIS A 209 10.14 -13.31 -7.07
N GLY A 210 10.43 -12.59 -8.16
CA GLY A 210 10.50 -13.16 -9.50
C GLY A 210 9.16 -13.36 -10.21
N THR A 211 8.08 -12.71 -9.75
CA THR A 211 6.73 -12.87 -10.34
C THR A 211 6.19 -11.62 -11.01
N SER A 212 6.88 -10.47 -10.95
CA SER A 212 6.41 -9.22 -11.56
C SER A 212 6.44 -9.30 -13.09
N LYS A 213 5.49 -8.62 -13.74
CA LYS A 213 5.40 -8.61 -15.21
C LYS A 213 6.66 -8.05 -15.88
N ILE A 214 7.28 -7.03 -15.27
CA ILE A 214 8.52 -6.43 -15.76
C ILE A 214 9.65 -7.47 -15.71
N TYR A 215 9.87 -8.10 -14.56
CA TYR A 215 10.88 -9.16 -14.42
C TYR A 215 10.67 -10.30 -15.41
N LEU A 216 9.44 -10.75 -15.63
CA LEU A 216 9.18 -11.86 -16.55
C LEU A 216 9.60 -11.54 -17.99
N ARG A 217 9.56 -10.27 -18.40
CA ARG A 217 9.99 -9.78 -19.71
C ARG A 217 11.49 -9.48 -19.76
N THR A 218 12.03 -8.77 -18.77
CA THR A 218 13.41 -8.26 -18.80
C THR A 218 14.43 -9.19 -18.15
N LYS A 219 13.97 -10.18 -17.37
CA LYS A 219 14.78 -11.02 -16.47
C LYS A 219 15.62 -10.26 -15.45
N ASN A 220 15.44 -8.94 -15.33
CA ASN A 220 16.12 -8.11 -14.35
C ASN A 220 15.19 -7.88 -13.15
N PRO A 221 15.50 -8.42 -11.95
CA PRO A 221 14.61 -8.33 -10.80
C PRO A 221 14.63 -6.98 -10.10
N PHE A 222 15.48 -6.04 -10.54
CA PHE A 222 15.69 -4.75 -9.88
C PHE A 222 14.97 -3.58 -10.57
N ASN A 223 14.19 -3.85 -11.62
CA ASN A 223 13.45 -2.86 -12.40
C ASN A 223 14.29 -1.63 -12.83
N LEU A 224 15.57 -1.83 -13.16
CA LEU A 224 16.48 -0.73 -13.51
C LEU A 224 16.02 -0.04 -14.80
N GLN A 225 15.65 1.23 -14.68
CA GLN A 225 15.32 2.08 -15.84
C GLN A 225 16.57 2.85 -16.27
N LYS A 226 17.05 2.60 -17.49
CA LYS A 226 18.26 3.23 -18.00
C LYS A 226 17.92 4.31 -19.03
N PRO A 227 18.16 5.59 -18.75
CA PRO A 227 18.09 6.67 -19.73
C PRO A 227 19.11 6.47 -20.85
N ALA A 228 18.75 6.83 -22.08
CA ALA A 228 19.59 6.63 -23.27
C ALA A 228 20.98 7.29 -23.18
N HIS A 229 21.11 8.39 -22.45
CA HIS A 229 22.38 9.13 -22.29
C HIS A 229 23.30 8.56 -21.22
N TRP A 230 22.86 7.57 -20.44
CA TRP A 230 23.65 7.03 -19.34
C TRP A 230 24.42 5.79 -19.81
N GLU A 231 25.74 5.76 -19.59
CA GLU A 231 26.57 4.63 -20.02
C GLU A 231 26.28 3.35 -19.23
N TYR A 232 26.19 3.46 -17.90
CA TYR A 232 26.04 2.34 -16.99
C TYR A 232 24.61 2.20 -16.45
N PRO A 233 24.17 0.96 -16.12
CA PRO A 233 24.86 -0.30 -16.38
C PRO A 233 24.91 -0.62 -17.88
N LYS A 234 25.92 -1.37 -18.32
CA LYS A 234 25.96 -1.84 -19.71
C LYS A 234 24.88 -2.91 -19.89
N CYS A 235 23.78 -2.54 -20.56
CA CYS A 235 22.61 -3.39 -20.75
C CYS A 235 21.92 -3.00 -22.06
N GLU A 236 21.24 -3.96 -22.69
CA GLU A 236 20.18 -3.68 -23.64
C GLU A 236 18.93 -3.22 -22.88
N THR A 237 18.05 -2.45 -23.51
CA THR A 237 16.83 -1.98 -22.87
C THR A 237 15.58 -2.34 -23.65
N GLU A 238 14.53 -2.73 -22.95
CA GLU A 238 13.18 -2.90 -23.48
C GLU A 238 12.29 -1.74 -23.04
N SER A 239 11.51 -1.18 -23.97
CA SER A 239 10.53 -0.15 -23.64
C SER A 239 9.23 -0.79 -23.13
N LEU A 240 8.89 -0.53 -21.88
CA LEU A 240 7.69 -1.08 -21.22
C LEU A 240 6.83 0.03 -20.64
N ASP A 241 5.52 -0.08 -20.81
CA ASP A 241 4.56 0.84 -20.19
C ASP A 241 4.51 0.65 -18.67
N THR A 242 4.71 1.74 -17.95
CA THR A 242 4.69 1.76 -16.49
C THR A 242 4.03 3.04 -15.97
N ILE A 243 3.41 2.96 -14.80
CA ILE A 243 2.85 4.14 -14.12
C ILE A 243 3.96 4.73 -13.25
N ASN A 244 4.62 5.77 -13.75
CA ASN A 244 5.80 6.36 -13.12
C ASN A 244 5.49 7.20 -11.85
N LYS A 245 4.24 7.64 -11.66
CA LYS A 245 3.82 8.49 -10.55
C LYS A 245 2.43 8.14 -10.03
N VAL A 246 2.26 8.16 -8.71
CA VAL A 246 0.93 8.15 -8.06
C VAL A 246 0.13 9.35 -8.56
N GLY A 247 -0.97 9.07 -9.28
CA GLY A 247 -1.84 10.09 -9.87
C GLY A 247 -1.69 10.25 -11.38
N ASP A 248 -0.66 9.68 -12.01
CA ASP A 248 -0.62 9.56 -13.47
C ASP A 248 -1.76 8.61 -13.90
N LYS A 249 -2.66 9.10 -14.75
CA LYS A 249 -3.80 8.33 -15.26
C LYS A 249 -3.43 7.40 -16.40
N GLU A 250 -2.24 7.59 -16.98
CA GLU A 250 -1.76 6.90 -18.17
C GLU A 250 -0.39 6.28 -17.89
N ALA A 251 -0.23 5.03 -18.31
CA ALA A 251 1.07 4.38 -18.31
C ALA A 251 1.95 5.06 -19.37
N LYS A 252 3.23 5.25 -19.04
CA LYS A 252 4.23 5.82 -19.94
C LYS A 252 5.33 4.79 -20.18
N ALA A 253 5.79 4.73 -21.41
CA ALA A 253 6.92 3.92 -21.80
C ALA A 253 8.19 4.34 -21.02
N ALA A 254 8.87 3.35 -20.42
CA ALA A 254 10.19 3.52 -19.81
C ALA A 254 11.13 2.42 -20.30
N SER A 255 12.41 2.76 -20.46
CA SER A 255 13.46 1.86 -20.93
C SER A 255 14.03 1.05 -19.77
N PHE A 256 13.66 -0.21 -19.64
CA PHE A 256 14.15 -1.11 -18.59
C PHE A 256 15.32 -1.94 -19.10
N CYS A 257 16.36 -2.11 -18.30
CA CYS A 257 17.47 -3.00 -18.62
C CYS A 257 17.01 -4.46 -18.71
N ILE A 258 17.45 -5.14 -19.77
CA ILE A 258 17.31 -6.58 -19.97
C ILE A 258 18.54 -7.27 -19.40
N ALA A 259 18.34 -8.33 -18.63
CA ALA A 259 19.40 -9.19 -18.14
C ALA A 259 19.39 -10.54 -18.88
N LYS A 260 20.59 -11.09 -19.11
CA LYS A 260 20.73 -12.43 -19.72
C LYS A 260 20.35 -13.55 -18.75
N ASP A 261 20.72 -13.36 -17.49
CA ASP A 261 20.43 -14.24 -16.36
C ASP A 261 20.52 -13.44 -15.05
N LEU A 262 20.35 -14.10 -13.89
CA LEU A 262 20.39 -13.44 -12.59
C LEU A 262 21.79 -12.93 -12.21
N GLY A 263 22.86 -13.51 -12.75
CA GLY A 263 24.23 -13.03 -12.57
C GLY A 263 24.45 -11.73 -13.33
N ASP A 264 24.05 -11.67 -14.59
CA ASP A 264 24.07 -10.44 -15.37
C ASP A 264 23.22 -9.35 -14.71
N ALA A 265 22.05 -9.69 -14.18
CA ALA A 265 21.24 -8.73 -13.44
C ALA A 265 21.97 -8.20 -12.19
N ALA A 266 22.63 -9.08 -11.43
CA ALA A 266 23.42 -8.69 -10.25
C ALA A 266 24.59 -7.76 -10.63
N ARG A 267 25.25 -8.00 -11.77
CA ARG A 267 26.27 -7.10 -12.33
C ARG A 267 25.66 -5.74 -12.64
N GLN A 268 24.52 -5.70 -13.33
CA GLN A 268 23.84 -4.44 -13.67
C GLN A 268 23.46 -3.64 -12.40
N TRP A 269 23.01 -4.31 -11.34
CA TRP A 269 22.73 -3.68 -10.04
C TRP A 269 24.00 -3.08 -9.40
N CYS A 270 25.10 -3.83 -9.40
CA CYS A 270 26.37 -3.35 -8.85
C CYS A 270 26.95 -2.18 -9.66
N GLU A 271 26.90 -2.26 -11.00
CA GLU A 271 27.32 -1.19 -11.90
C GLU A 271 26.49 0.08 -11.71
N TRP A 272 25.17 -0.05 -11.56
CA TRP A 272 24.29 1.08 -11.29
C TRP A 272 24.76 1.86 -10.06
N ILE A 273 25.04 1.15 -8.95
CA ILE A 273 25.52 1.76 -7.71
C ILE A 273 26.91 2.35 -7.90
N LYS A 274 27.85 1.57 -8.48
CA LYS A 274 29.25 1.98 -8.64
C LYS A 274 29.42 3.22 -9.52
N TYR A 275 28.61 3.32 -10.57
CA TYR A 275 28.71 4.37 -11.58
C TYR A 275 27.56 5.40 -11.51
N TYR A 276 26.81 5.42 -10.41
CA TYR A 276 25.75 6.40 -10.20
C TYR A 276 26.30 7.84 -10.27
N PRO A 277 25.77 8.76 -11.10
CA PRO A 277 26.43 10.04 -11.42
C PRO A 277 26.80 10.92 -10.21
N ARG A 278 26.09 10.79 -9.09
CA ARG A 278 26.35 11.57 -7.86
C ARG A 278 27.34 10.84 -6.96
N GLU A 279 28.61 11.17 -7.08
CA GLU A 279 29.71 10.58 -6.29
C GLU A 279 29.48 10.66 -4.78
N THR A 280 29.13 11.84 -4.27
CA THR A 280 28.84 12.05 -2.84
C THR A 280 27.73 11.14 -2.32
N ALA A 281 26.73 10.81 -3.16
CA ALA A 281 25.65 9.92 -2.78
C ALA A 281 26.08 8.45 -2.76
N ARG A 282 26.96 8.05 -3.70
CA ARG A 282 27.61 6.73 -3.66
C ARG A 282 28.44 6.57 -2.40
N ASP A 283 29.26 7.56 -2.07
CA ASP A 283 30.14 7.54 -0.89
C ASP A 283 29.35 7.53 0.43
N GLN A 284 28.17 8.15 0.45
CA GLN A 284 27.26 8.02 1.58
C GLN A 284 26.70 6.61 1.70
N LEU A 285 26.29 6.00 0.58
CA LEU A 285 25.76 4.64 0.57
C LEU A 285 26.81 3.60 0.97
N THR A 286 28.05 3.73 0.51
CA THR A 286 29.14 2.76 0.81
C THR A 286 29.51 2.71 2.29
N LYS A 287 29.22 3.75 3.09
CA LYS A 287 29.38 3.71 4.55
C LYS A 287 28.49 2.67 5.23
N PHE A 288 27.45 2.19 4.56
CA PHE A 288 26.52 1.20 5.10
C PHE A 288 26.82 -0.23 4.63
N THR A 289 27.92 -0.50 3.90
CA THR A 289 28.24 -1.86 3.42
C THR A 289 28.39 -2.87 4.56
N GLY A 290 28.84 -2.43 5.75
CA GLY A 290 28.88 -3.23 6.97
C GLY A 290 27.54 -3.39 7.71
N THR A 291 26.47 -2.72 7.26
CA THR A 291 25.11 -2.82 7.81
C THR A 291 24.10 -3.13 6.69
N PRO A 292 24.05 -4.38 6.18
CA PRO A 292 23.31 -4.76 4.96
C PRO A 292 21.84 -4.31 4.90
N LYS A 293 21.10 -4.45 6.00
CA LYS A 293 19.71 -3.96 6.09
C LYS A 293 19.63 -2.45 5.85
N THR A 294 20.49 -1.69 6.52
CA THR A 294 20.55 -0.22 6.37
C THR A 294 21.04 0.16 4.97
N PHE A 295 21.99 -0.57 4.38
CA PHE A 295 22.37 -0.38 2.99
C PHE A 295 21.16 -0.48 2.05
N ALA A 296 20.32 -1.52 2.20
CA ALA A 296 19.10 -1.68 1.42
C ALA A 296 18.13 -0.50 1.62
N GLU A 297 17.92 -0.07 2.87
CA GLU A 297 17.07 1.08 3.20
C GLU A 297 17.58 2.40 2.60
N LYS A 298 18.90 2.52 2.37
CA LYS A 298 19.56 3.72 1.86
C LYS A 298 19.81 3.71 0.34
N LEU A 299 19.34 2.71 -0.39
CA LEU A 299 19.48 2.65 -1.86
C LEU A 299 18.87 3.87 -2.59
N PHE A 300 17.97 4.62 -1.95
CA PHE A 300 17.44 5.87 -2.51
C PHE A 300 18.53 6.91 -2.79
N LEU A 301 19.68 6.84 -2.11
CA LEU A 301 20.81 7.75 -2.35
C LEU A 301 21.32 7.63 -3.79
N VAL A 302 21.20 6.44 -4.39
CA VAL A 302 21.69 6.15 -5.75
C VAL A 302 20.54 5.87 -6.72
N GLY A 303 19.43 6.61 -6.62
CA GLY A 303 18.39 6.58 -7.66
C GLY A 303 17.29 5.55 -7.46
N PHE A 304 17.45 4.57 -6.57
CA PHE A 304 16.41 3.55 -6.39
C PHE A 304 15.14 4.15 -5.80
N ALA A 305 14.01 3.55 -6.21
CA ALA A 305 12.68 3.94 -5.79
C ALA A 305 12.51 5.47 -5.81
N ASP A 306 12.94 6.11 -6.89
CA ASP A 306 12.68 7.53 -7.17
C ASP A 306 13.38 8.51 -6.22
N ASN A 307 14.52 8.10 -5.64
CA ASN A 307 15.25 8.82 -4.59
C ASN A 307 14.41 9.10 -3.33
N LYS A 308 13.48 8.21 -3.00
CA LYS A 308 12.61 8.34 -1.83
C LYS A 308 12.97 7.36 -0.74
N GLU A 309 13.45 7.90 0.37
CA GLU A 309 13.75 7.12 1.58
C GLU A 309 12.54 6.33 2.07
N GLU A 310 11.34 6.91 2.00
CA GLU A 310 10.13 6.24 2.47
C GLU A 310 9.82 4.95 1.69
N LYS A 311 10.29 4.85 0.44
CA LYS A 311 10.06 3.66 -0.39
C LYS A 311 11.14 2.61 -0.21
N THR A 312 12.41 2.99 -0.17
CA THR A 312 13.49 2.01 0.03
C THR A 312 13.51 1.41 1.43
N LYS A 313 12.80 2.02 2.40
CA LYS A 313 12.47 1.36 3.68
C LYS A 313 11.77 0.01 3.50
N GLU A 314 11.00 -0.17 2.43
CA GLU A 314 10.38 -1.46 2.11
C GLU A 314 11.44 -2.56 1.91
N PHE A 315 12.61 -2.23 1.35
CA PHE A 315 13.68 -3.20 1.19
C PHE A 315 14.21 -3.68 2.55
N GLY A 316 14.33 -2.79 3.54
CA GLY A 316 14.67 -3.17 4.92
C GLY A 316 13.61 -4.03 5.59
N ILE A 317 12.32 -3.80 5.28
CA ILE A 317 11.21 -4.64 5.74
C ILE A 317 11.32 -6.03 5.12
N VAL A 318 11.47 -6.14 3.80
CA VAL A 318 11.64 -7.41 3.07
C VAL A 318 12.86 -8.18 3.59
N TRP A 319 13.98 -7.48 3.82
CA TRP A 319 15.19 -8.06 4.41
C TRP A 319 14.91 -8.72 5.76
N GLN A 320 14.22 -8.02 6.65
CA GLN A 320 13.91 -8.51 7.99
C GLN A 320 12.83 -9.60 7.95
N GLN A 321 11.79 -9.39 7.15
CA GLN A 321 10.63 -10.27 7.02
C GLN A 321 11.01 -11.66 6.51
N PHE A 322 11.99 -11.75 5.61
CA PHE A 322 12.42 -13.04 5.04
C PHE A 322 13.81 -13.47 5.51
N GLU A 323 14.32 -12.84 6.57
CA GLU A 323 15.58 -13.24 7.23
C GLU A 323 16.77 -13.27 6.25
N LEU A 324 16.81 -12.33 5.30
CA LEU A 324 17.77 -12.36 4.18
C LEU A 324 19.23 -12.17 4.62
N GLY A 325 19.47 -11.67 5.83
CA GLY A 325 20.81 -11.59 6.42
C GLY A 325 21.53 -12.94 6.53
N ARG A 326 20.81 -14.06 6.42
CA ARG A 326 21.39 -15.41 6.37
C ARG A 326 22.30 -15.67 5.14
N PHE A 327 22.28 -14.79 4.15
CA PHE A 327 23.02 -14.96 2.89
C PHE A 327 24.34 -14.18 2.84
N ASP A 328 24.58 -13.26 3.77
CA ASP A 328 25.88 -12.61 3.94
C ASP A 328 26.88 -13.56 4.62
#